data_AF-A0A418AU21-F1
#
_entry.id   AF-A0A418AU21-F1
#
_cell.length_a   1.000
_cell.length_b   1.000
_cell.length_c   1.000
_cell.angle_alpha   90.00
_cell.angle_beta   90.00
_cell.angle_gamma   90.00
#
_symmetry.space_group_name_H-M   'P 1'
#
loop_
_entity.id
_entity.type
_entity.pdbx_description
1 polymer ?
#
loop_
_entity_poly.entity_id
_entity_poly.type
_entity_poly.pdbx_seq_one_letter_code
_entity_poly.pdbx_strand_id
1 'polypeptide(L)'
;MSNQPERPDVKLHAKSVFLSACFFVNLLFMPLKGYLSEVSPFASDASYDRVQIGQLTFDASEFAQYLPLLYNASTIDPGVVYFYDSQYGVDVMRSVVKDDAQGTLNPVYSILGVPYFPADLKQSWPRVLTNNSSIEPLTIIAWNITVLTAPASMSVIWVVPGNDLVDCSQATKAVSTVYYVYRPVVKILFWRLFKAFYRLCLVVWIFVLTTKHYYCHVRHLHTSLQIAPLHANSRAARYEIVVGEPTCLVLSSPWLCLMFVMDICASTEYVGQACLRVCQTENWFYFALGLLYLGRTVWSAYTTLTLLNVVLKHFNKASFFTPANTTILAMVATCAGGGVVAIQKQWPQVLDLYTTLFLPYNIAADQAEFHRITHMDIAFIMIVYLSTMGILPFAVAGCSSLWKMWVHSHTARTTRMMNSFTTILIATTRRQSSSGSLVRRLGASEISVEICTGGSVYPLFQHAPDFQAQCTISQRGGDCYVLSYDKHDRLIEVTRVTLASQIDRCMVAHPLQINEVTTAAAVGRLVVTKRDDMFSTAMFHRGLADSPWVA
;
A
#
# COMPACT_ATOMS: atom_id res chain seq x y z
N MET A 1 -3.38 -1.91 -61.94
CA MET A 1 -2.82 -1.18 -60.78
C MET A 1 -3.19 -1.96 -59.55
N SER A 2 -2.19 -2.53 -58.86
CA SER A 2 -2.38 -3.32 -57.65
C SER A 2 -2.87 -2.39 -56.53
N ASN A 3 -4.10 -2.59 -56.04
CA ASN A 3 -4.60 -1.95 -54.84
C ASN A 3 -3.76 -2.45 -53.66
N GLN A 4 -2.69 -1.74 -53.31
CA GLN A 4 -2.09 -1.91 -51.99
C GLN A 4 -3.18 -1.57 -50.96
N PRO A 5 -3.47 -2.47 -50.01
CA PRO A 5 -4.40 -2.14 -48.93
C PRO A 5 -3.85 -0.91 -48.20
N GLU A 6 -4.67 0.15 -48.11
CA GLU A 6 -4.34 1.33 -47.31
C GLU A 6 -3.96 0.86 -45.90
N ARG A 7 -2.77 1.26 -45.45
CA ARG A 7 -2.32 0.91 -44.09
C ARG A 7 -3.31 1.51 -43.09
N PRO A 8 -3.87 0.72 -42.16
CA PRO A 8 -4.80 1.24 -41.20
C PRO A 8 -4.12 2.28 -40.30
N ASP A 9 -4.81 3.39 -40.06
CA ASP A 9 -4.35 4.43 -39.13
C ASP A 9 -4.46 3.88 -37.70
N VAL A 10 -3.36 3.85 -36.95
CA VAL A 10 -3.31 3.32 -35.57
C VAL A 10 -2.97 4.44 -34.61
N LYS A 11 -3.83 4.68 -33.63
CA LYS A 11 -3.67 5.74 -32.62
C LYS A 11 -3.68 5.16 -31.21
N LEU A 12 -2.94 5.80 -30.30
CA LEU A 12 -3.02 5.52 -28.87
C LEU A 12 -3.99 6.51 -28.23
N HIS A 13 -4.92 6.01 -27.42
CA HIS A 13 -5.86 6.88 -26.72
C HIS A 13 -5.14 7.67 -25.62
N ALA A 14 -5.13 9.00 -25.77
CA ALA A 14 -4.28 9.89 -24.97
C ALA A 14 -4.55 9.81 -23.45
N LYS A 15 -5.83 9.73 -23.04
CA LYS A 15 -6.19 9.67 -21.61
C LYS A 15 -5.73 8.37 -20.95
N SER A 16 -5.79 7.25 -21.67
CA SER A 16 -5.29 5.97 -21.14
C SER A 16 -3.77 5.96 -21.05
N VAL A 17 -3.07 6.55 -22.02
CA VAL A 17 -1.61 6.69 -21.95
C VAL A 17 -1.21 7.57 -20.76
N PHE A 18 -1.89 8.71 -20.56
CA PHE A 18 -1.66 9.58 -19.41
C PHE A 18 -1.89 8.85 -18.08
N LEU A 19 -3.02 8.15 -17.94
CA LEU A 19 -3.33 7.39 -16.72
C LEU A 19 -2.31 6.28 -16.46
N SER A 20 -1.95 5.51 -17.50
CA SER A 20 -0.91 4.47 -17.43
C SER A 20 0.44 5.06 -17.01
N ALA A 21 0.81 6.21 -17.55
CA ALA A 21 2.03 6.94 -17.16
C ALA A 21 1.97 7.41 -15.69
N CYS A 22 0.83 7.88 -15.19
CA CYS A 22 0.66 8.23 -13.78
C CYS A 22 0.86 7.02 -12.86
N PHE A 23 0.28 5.86 -13.19
CA PHE A 23 0.49 4.62 -12.44
C PHE A 23 1.95 4.16 -12.48
N PHE A 24 2.60 4.27 -13.64
CA PHE A 24 4.01 3.95 -13.79
C PHE A 24 4.91 4.88 -12.95
N VAL A 25 4.69 6.18 -12.99
CA VAL A 25 5.41 7.17 -12.16
C VAL A 25 5.21 6.87 -10.69
N ASN A 26 3.97 6.63 -10.25
CA ASN A 26 3.67 6.26 -8.86
C ASN A 26 4.44 5.00 -8.44
N LEU A 27 4.46 3.97 -9.29
CA LEU A 27 5.17 2.72 -9.02
C LEU A 27 6.69 2.90 -8.96
N LEU A 28 7.25 3.75 -9.84
CA LEU A 28 8.67 4.07 -9.87
C LEU A 28 9.12 4.78 -8.59
N PHE A 29 8.28 5.67 -8.03
CA PHE A 29 8.58 6.41 -6.81
C PHE A 29 8.22 5.68 -5.51
N MET A 30 7.59 4.50 -5.56
CA MET A 30 7.25 3.72 -4.37
C MET A 30 8.44 3.43 -3.43
N PRO A 31 9.64 3.05 -3.90
CA PRO A 31 10.80 2.87 -3.01
C PRO A 31 11.23 4.16 -2.31
N LEU A 32 11.04 5.31 -2.96
CA LEU A 32 11.46 6.61 -2.44
C LEU A 32 10.43 7.25 -1.50
N LYS A 33 9.20 6.73 -1.49
CA LYS A 33 8.10 7.17 -0.63
C LYS A 33 8.47 7.22 0.87
N GLY A 34 9.41 6.38 1.32
CA GLY A 34 9.91 6.40 2.69
C GLY A 34 10.53 7.74 3.10
N TYR A 35 11.18 8.45 2.18
CA TYR A 35 11.84 9.73 2.45
C TYR A 35 10.88 10.90 2.70
N LEU A 36 9.56 10.69 2.61
CA LEU A 36 8.58 11.68 3.05
C LEU A 36 8.58 11.87 4.58
N SER A 37 8.98 10.84 5.32
CA SER A 37 9.11 10.89 6.79
C SER A 37 10.52 10.61 7.27
N GLU A 38 11.33 9.88 6.49
CA GLU A 38 12.69 9.51 6.86
C GLU A 38 13.68 10.66 6.65
N VAL A 39 14.72 10.72 7.49
CA VAL A 39 15.83 11.67 7.32
C VAL A 39 16.54 11.41 5.99
N SER A 40 16.93 12.50 5.31
CA SER A 40 17.69 12.45 4.05
C SER A 40 18.97 11.60 4.19
N PRO A 41 19.33 10.82 3.16
CA PRO A 41 20.57 10.04 3.19
C PRO A 41 21.82 10.91 3.25
N PHE A 42 21.73 12.19 2.86
CA PHE A 42 22.82 13.15 2.85
C PHE A 42 22.78 14.14 4.01
N ALA A 43 21.83 14.00 4.95
CA ALA A 43 21.80 14.88 6.12
C ALA A 43 23.07 14.68 6.94
N SER A 44 23.63 15.78 7.46
CA SER A 44 24.81 15.76 8.34
C SER A 44 24.63 14.78 9.50
N ASP A 45 25.73 14.22 9.99
CA ASP A 45 25.72 13.24 11.07
C ASP A 45 25.27 13.86 12.40
N ALA A 46 23.94 13.99 12.56
CA ALA A 46 23.33 13.95 13.88
C ALA A 46 23.49 12.50 14.36
N SER A 47 24.62 12.21 15.00
CA SER A 47 24.86 10.90 15.60
C SER A 47 23.79 10.66 16.65
N TYR A 48 23.18 9.47 16.65
CA TYR A 48 22.19 9.09 17.66
C TYR A 48 22.70 9.35 19.09
N ASP A 49 23.97 9.05 19.30
CA ASP A 49 24.65 9.16 20.58
C ASP A 49 24.95 10.61 20.98
N ARG A 50 25.03 11.57 20.04
CA ARG A 50 25.48 12.94 20.35
C ARG A 50 24.57 13.99 19.73
N VAL A 51 23.94 14.80 20.58
CA VAL A 51 23.12 15.95 20.16
C VAL A 51 23.90 17.24 20.39
N GLN A 52 24.01 18.07 19.36
CA GLN A 52 24.61 19.40 19.45
C GLN A 52 23.54 20.45 19.73
N ILE A 53 23.68 21.18 20.84
CA ILE A 53 22.88 22.37 21.15
C ILE A 53 23.85 23.54 21.33
N GLY A 54 23.86 24.46 20.36
CA GLY A 54 24.86 25.54 20.33
C GLY A 54 26.28 24.98 20.18
N GLN A 55 27.14 25.21 21.17
CA GLN A 55 28.53 24.71 21.20
C GLN A 55 28.70 23.41 22.01
N LEU A 56 27.66 22.91 22.67
CA LEU A 56 27.72 21.75 23.57
C LEU A 56 27.23 20.48 22.86
N THR A 57 27.95 19.38 23.07
CA THR A 57 27.57 18.02 22.65
C THR A 57 27.09 17.22 23.87
N PHE A 58 25.85 16.75 23.83
CA PHE A 58 25.24 15.92 24.87
C PHE A 58 25.12 14.47 24.43
N ASP A 59 25.34 13.54 25.35
CA ASP A 59 25.02 12.14 25.11
C ASP A 59 23.49 11.92 25.06
N ALA A 60 23.00 10.87 24.39
CA ALA A 60 21.57 10.62 24.23
C ALA A 60 20.78 10.57 25.55
N SER A 61 21.38 9.98 26.60
CA SER A 61 20.80 9.92 27.95
C SER A 61 20.79 11.28 28.65
N GLU A 62 21.82 12.11 28.43
CA GLU A 62 21.88 13.47 28.95
C GLU A 62 20.86 14.36 28.24
N PHE A 63 20.75 14.23 26.91
CA PHE A 63 19.79 14.97 26.10
C PHE A 63 18.34 14.78 26.58
N ALA A 64 17.97 13.59 27.07
CA ALA A 64 16.65 13.37 27.65
C ALA A 64 16.35 14.23 28.88
N GLN A 65 17.37 14.58 29.67
CA GLN A 65 17.21 15.48 30.81
C GLN A 65 17.02 16.94 30.37
N TYR A 66 17.49 17.32 29.18
CA TYR A 66 17.32 18.66 28.61
C TYR A 66 15.99 18.85 27.88
N LEU A 67 15.29 17.77 27.49
CA LEU A 67 14.02 17.86 26.76
C LEU A 67 12.93 18.70 27.46
N PRO A 68 12.72 18.59 28.79
CA PRO A 68 11.73 19.41 29.48
C PRO A 68 12.10 20.90 29.55
N LEU A 69 13.38 21.23 29.42
CA LEU A 69 13.84 22.62 29.35
C LEU A 69 13.60 23.22 27.95
N LEU A 70 13.71 22.38 26.90
CA LEU A 70 13.46 22.78 25.52
C LEU A 70 11.96 22.87 25.20
N TYR A 71 11.16 21.97 25.76
CA TYR A 71 9.73 21.85 25.48
C TYR A 71 8.92 22.03 26.76
N ASN A 72 8.31 23.19 26.88
CA ASN A 72 7.54 23.63 28.04
C ASN A 72 6.35 24.50 27.59
N ALA A 73 5.60 25.01 28.56
CA ALA A 73 4.43 25.86 28.28
C ALA A 73 4.79 27.19 27.58
N SER A 74 6.03 27.70 27.73
CA SER A 74 6.44 28.98 27.11
C SER A 74 7.01 28.83 25.70
N THR A 75 7.42 27.62 25.30
CA THR A 75 8.03 27.33 23.99
C THR A 75 7.04 26.73 22.99
N ILE A 76 5.97 26.07 23.46
CA ILE A 76 4.92 25.49 22.60
C ILE A 76 3.60 26.21 22.83
N ASP A 77 3.07 26.80 21.76
CA ASP A 77 1.81 27.58 21.78
C ASP A 77 0.66 26.83 22.46
N PRO A 78 -0.20 27.51 23.24
CA PRO A 78 -1.42 26.92 23.80
C PRO A 78 -2.29 26.26 22.72
N GLY A 79 -2.90 25.11 23.03
CA GLY A 79 -3.75 24.34 22.10
C GLY A 79 -3.01 23.37 21.17
N VAL A 80 -1.68 23.41 21.07
CA VAL A 80 -0.91 22.48 20.21
C VAL A 80 -0.70 21.13 20.91
N VAL A 81 -1.51 20.13 20.57
CA VAL A 81 -1.43 18.76 21.15
C VAL A 81 -0.23 17.97 20.61
N TYR A 82 0.17 18.21 19.36
CA TYR A 82 1.27 17.53 18.69
C TYR A 82 2.17 18.54 17.99
N PHE A 83 3.47 18.48 18.29
CA PHE A 83 4.49 19.33 17.72
C PHE A 83 5.65 18.48 17.20
N TYR A 84 6.08 18.73 15.97
CA TYR A 84 7.23 18.05 15.38
C TYR A 84 8.37 19.05 15.21
N ASP A 85 9.47 18.83 15.91
CA ASP A 85 10.67 19.63 15.75
C ASP A 85 11.58 19.01 14.68
N SER A 86 11.70 19.69 13.55
CA SER A 86 12.57 19.27 12.44
C SER A 86 14.06 19.42 12.72
N GLN A 87 14.46 20.30 13.66
CA GLN A 87 15.86 20.55 14.00
C GLN A 87 16.46 19.35 14.76
N TYR A 88 15.73 18.83 15.74
CA TYR A 88 16.17 17.67 16.54
C TYR A 88 15.54 16.34 16.09
N GLY A 89 14.58 16.40 15.16
CA GLY A 89 13.87 15.24 14.62
C GLY A 89 13.00 14.55 15.69
N VAL A 90 12.36 15.32 16.56
CA VAL A 90 11.57 14.79 17.69
C VAL A 90 10.08 15.06 17.52
N ASP A 91 9.26 14.09 17.91
CA ASP A 91 7.81 14.24 18.01
C ASP A 91 7.44 14.48 19.47
N VAL A 92 6.87 15.64 19.76
CA VAL A 92 6.43 16.05 21.09
C VAL A 92 4.90 16.00 21.14
N MET A 93 4.38 15.28 22.13
CA MET A 93 2.95 15.09 22.36
C MET A 93 2.59 15.60 23.74
N ARG A 94 1.52 16.41 23.82
CA ARG A 94 0.94 16.87 25.08
C ARG A 94 -0.41 16.22 25.30
N SER A 95 -0.61 15.57 26.44
CA SER A 95 -1.89 14.97 26.83
C SER A 95 -2.28 15.49 28.20
N VAL A 96 -3.53 15.88 28.37
CA VAL A 96 -4.05 16.34 29.66
C VAL A 96 -4.71 15.17 30.36
N VAL A 97 -4.26 14.90 31.58
CA VAL A 97 -4.77 13.82 32.42
C VAL A 97 -5.42 14.43 33.65
N LYS A 98 -6.64 13.96 33.95
CA LYS A 98 -7.36 14.30 35.17
C LYS A 98 -7.13 13.19 36.19
N ASP A 99 -6.81 13.57 37.42
CA ASP A 99 -6.68 12.65 38.53
C ASP A 99 -8.09 12.37 39.08
N ASP A 100 -8.77 11.39 38.50
CA ASP A 100 -10.09 10.96 38.98
C ASP A 100 -9.92 9.72 39.87
N ALA A 101 -9.80 9.95 41.18
CA ALA A 101 -9.64 8.90 42.19
C ALA A 101 -10.83 7.91 42.24
N GLN A 102 -11.92 8.16 41.51
CA GLN A 102 -13.11 7.29 41.45
C GLN A 102 -13.26 6.50 40.14
N GLY A 103 -12.36 6.69 39.16
CA GLY A 103 -12.43 6.00 37.87
C GLY A 103 -12.00 4.53 37.93
N THR A 104 -12.73 3.64 37.25
CA THR A 104 -12.40 2.20 37.12
C THR A 104 -11.29 1.90 36.10
N LEU A 105 -10.94 2.85 35.21
CA LEU A 105 -9.86 2.71 34.24
C LEU A 105 -8.66 3.61 34.58
N ASN A 106 -7.46 3.05 34.46
CA ASN A 106 -6.22 3.78 34.67
C ASN A 106 -6.11 4.94 33.65
N PRO A 107 -5.95 6.20 34.10
CA PRO A 107 -5.93 7.35 33.21
C PRO A 107 -4.76 7.34 32.21
N VAL A 108 -3.75 6.47 32.43
CA VAL A 108 -2.63 6.29 31.49
C VAL A 108 -3.09 6.01 30.07
N TYR A 109 -4.18 5.24 29.87
CA TYR A 109 -4.65 4.84 28.54
C TYR A 109 -5.20 6.00 27.71
N SER A 110 -5.46 7.16 28.31
CA SER A 110 -5.89 8.38 27.60
C SER A 110 -4.74 9.12 26.91
N ILE A 111 -3.49 8.79 27.25
CA ILE A 111 -2.30 9.51 26.80
C ILE A 111 -1.95 9.14 25.34
N LEU A 112 -1.43 10.11 24.60
CA LEU A 112 -0.87 9.85 23.27
C LEU A 112 0.47 9.11 23.40
N GLY A 113 0.63 7.99 22.67
CA GLY A 113 1.86 7.19 22.71
C GLY A 113 1.87 6.01 23.68
N VAL A 114 0.78 5.77 24.40
CA VAL A 114 0.60 4.61 25.32
C VAL A 114 1.00 3.25 24.76
N PRO A 115 0.81 2.91 23.46
CA PRO A 115 1.30 1.65 22.93
C PRO A 115 2.81 1.42 23.13
N TYR A 116 3.60 2.48 23.26
CA TYR A 116 5.05 2.44 23.42
C TYR A 116 5.51 2.57 24.88
N PHE A 117 4.57 2.68 25.82
CA PHE A 117 4.89 2.80 27.24
C PHE A 117 5.24 1.42 27.81
N PRO A 118 6.28 1.32 28.64
CA PRO A 118 6.63 0.06 29.27
C PRO A 118 5.58 -0.34 30.32
N ALA A 119 5.50 -1.63 30.62
CA ALA A 119 4.45 -2.19 31.48
C ALA A 119 4.54 -1.67 32.92
N ASP A 120 5.75 -1.43 33.43
CA ASP A 120 6.03 -0.84 34.74
C ASP A 120 5.48 0.59 34.84
N LEU A 121 5.65 1.42 33.80
CA LEU A 121 5.11 2.77 33.75
C LEU A 121 3.58 2.77 33.76
N LYS A 122 2.96 1.85 33.01
CA LYS A 122 1.49 1.70 33.02
C LYS A 122 0.96 1.31 34.40
N GLN A 123 1.61 0.36 35.08
CA GLN A 123 1.19 -0.11 36.40
C GLN A 123 1.45 0.93 37.51
N SER A 124 2.54 1.68 37.41
CA SER A 124 2.93 2.69 38.41
C SER A 124 2.32 4.07 38.18
N TRP A 125 1.59 4.26 37.08
CA TRP A 125 1.04 5.56 36.67
C TRP A 125 0.29 6.32 37.77
N PRO A 126 -0.60 5.70 38.58
CA PRO A 126 -1.29 6.41 39.67
C PRO A 126 -0.32 7.01 40.70
N ARG A 127 0.81 6.35 40.96
CA ARG A 127 1.83 6.82 41.91
C ARG A 127 2.69 7.95 41.33
N VAL A 128 2.87 7.97 40.01
CA VAL A 128 3.57 9.04 39.28
C VAL A 128 2.78 10.36 39.36
N LEU A 129 1.45 10.29 39.26
CA LEU A 129 0.58 11.47 39.41
C LEU A 129 0.59 12.03 40.85
N THR A 130 0.57 11.16 41.87
CA THR A 130 0.52 11.59 43.27
C THR A 130 1.83 12.21 43.78
N ASN A 131 2.99 11.72 43.34
CA ASN A 131 4.30 12.22 43.79
C ASN A 131 4.64 13.62 43.25
N ASN A 132 3.98 14.06 42.19
CA ASN A 132 4.23 15.37 41.56
C ASN A 132 3.53 16.54 42.28
N SER A 133 2.84 16.26 43.40
CA SER A 133 2.14 17.26 44.23
C SER A 133 3.04 17.94 45.26
N SER A 134 4.27 17.44 45.47
CA SER A 134 5.33 18.05 46.29
C SER A 134 6.33 18.84 45.44
N ILE A 135 6.86 19.93 46.01
CA ILE A 135 7.46 21.08 45.34
C ILE A 135 8.75 20.81 44.50
N GLU A 136 9.32 19.61 44.45
CA GLU A 136 10.34 19.16 43.47
C GLU A 136 10.41 17.62 43.42
N PRO A 137 10.94 16.93 42.38
CA PRO A 137 11.30 17.37 41.02
C PRO A 137 10.37 16.76 39.93
N LEU A 138 10.39 17.36 38.75
CA LEU A 138 9.81 16.82 37.53
C LEU A 138 10.21 15.33 37.35
N THR A 139 9.26 14.40 37.46
CA THR A 139 9.56 12.98 37.27
C THR A 139 9.78 12.70 35.78
N ILE A 140 11.04 12.74 35.36
CA ILE A 140 11.47 12.41 33.99
C ILE A 140 11.73 10.91 33.93
N ILE A 141 11.07 10.21 33.00
CA ILE A 141 11.26 8.79 32.76
C ILE A 141 11.65 8.60 31.30
N ALA A 142 12.75 7.91 31.05
CA ALA A 142 13.27 7.65 29.71
C ALA A 142 13.52 6.15 29.51
N TRP A 143 13.22 5.65 28.32
CA TRP A 143 13.51 4.28 27.91
C TRP A 143 13.88 4.21 26.43
N ASN A 144 14.64 3.18 26.09
CA ASN A 144 15.09 2.92 24.73
C ASN A 144 14.30 1.76 24.12
N ILE A 145 13.96 1.90 22.85
CA ILE A 145 13.29 0.88 22.06
C ILE A 145 14.31 0.31 21.07
N THR A 146 14.46 -1.00 21.06
CA THR A 146 15.41 -1.75 20.22
C THR A 146 14.68 -2.71 19.28
N VAL A 147 15.34 -3.10 18.19
CA VAL A 147 14.91 -4.19 17.31
C VAL A 147 16.03 -5.20 17.27
N LEU A 148 15.82 -6.39 17.82
CA LEU A 148 16.84 -7.45 17.89
C LEU A 148 18.18 -6.90 18.39
N THR A 149 18.15 -6.14 19.49
CA THR A 149 19.28 -5.40 20.13
C THR A 149 19.77 -4.11 19.45
N ALA A 150 19.41 -3.83 18.20
CA ALA A 150 19.79 -2.57 17.55
C ALA A 150 18.92 -1.39 18.03
N PRO A 151 19.48 -0.21 18.36
CA PRO A 151 18.71 0.93 18.83
C PRO A 151 17.78 1.45 17.72
N ALA A 152 16.48 1.55 18.01
CA ALA A 152 15.45 2.00 17.06
C ALA A 152 14.89 3.39 17.42
N SER A 153 14.57 3.64 18.69
CA SER A 153 14.11 4.98 19.11
C SER A 153 14.31 5.20 20.60
N MET A 154 14.34 6.46 21.01
CA MET A 154 14.30 6.88 22.40
C MET A 154 12.93 7.45 22.71
N SER A 155 12.39 7.13 23.89
CA SER A 155 11.12 7.64 24.39
C SER A 155 11.32 8.27 25.77
N VAL A 156 10.76 9.46 25.96
CA VAL A 156 10.88 10.22 27.21
C VAL A 156 9.52 10.77 27.60
N ILE A 157 9.18 10.71 28.88
CA ILE A 157 7.94 11.25 29.43
C ILE A 157 8.23 12.08 30.67
N TRP A 158 7.54 13.20 30.81
CA TRP A 158 7.51 13.97 32.04
C TRP A 158 6.12 14.54 32.29
N VAL A 159 5.82 14.84 33.55
CA VAL A 159 4.51 15.34 33.97
C VAL A 159 4.69 16.70 34.62
N VAL A 160 3.87 17.66 34.20
CA VAL A 160 3.82 19.03 34.74
C VAL A 160 2.46 19.25 35.39
N PRO A 161 2.40 19.81 36.61
CA PRO A 161 1.13 20.14 37.24
C PRO A 161 0.46 21.32 36.50
N GLY A 162 -0.83 21.20 36.22
CA GLY A 162 -1.60 22.21 35.47
C GLY A 162 -2.00 21.74 34.07
N ASN A 163 -2.69 22.64 33.36
CA ASN A 163 -3.18 22.39 32.00
C ASN A 163 -2.50 23.36 31.03
N ASP A 164 -1.39 22.93 30.42
CA ASP A 164 -0.61 23.76 29.49
C ASP A 164 -1.24 23.82 28.09
N LEU A 165 -2.33 23.09 27.83
CA LEU A 165 -3.08 23.16 26.56
C LEU A 165 -4.08 24.31 26.53
N VAL A 166 -4.47 24.86 27.68
CA VAL A 166 -5.45 25.96 27.77
C VAL A 166 -4.76 27.16 28.40
N ASP A 167 -4.95 28.33 27.82
CA ASP A 167 -4.37 29.62 28.25
C ASP A 167 -4.96 30.13 29.59
N CYS A 168 -5.45 29.22 30.44
CA CYS A 168 -6.11 29.53 31.69
C CYS A 168 -5.10 29.50 32.84
N SER A 169 -4.80 30.69 33.37
CA SER A 169 -4.01 30.97 34.57
C SER A 169 -4.54 30.35 35.89
N GLN A 170 -5.48 29.42 35.83
CA GLN A 170 -6.00 28.69 36.99
C GLN A 170 -5.55 27.23 36.92
N ALA A 171 -4.35 26.97 37.46
CA ALA A 171 -3.88 25.63 37.77
C ALA A 171 -4.86 24.98 38.76
N THR A 172 -5.83 24.23 38.24
CA THR A 172 -6.71 23.41 39.07
C THR A 172 -5.86 22.22 39.52
N LYS A 173 -5.67 22.02 40.83
CA LYS A 173 -4.77 20.99 41.40
C LYS A 173 -5.07 19.53 40.97
N ALA A 174 -6.19 19.29 40.28
CA ALA A 174 -6.64 17.97 39.83
C ALA A 174 -6.26 17.63 38.37
N VAL A 175 -5.54 18.52 37.68
CA VAL A 175 -5.20 18.34 36.25
C VAL A 175 -3.68 18.42 36.07
N SER A 176 -3.12 17.44 35.36
CA SER A 176 -1.70 17.41 35.00
C SER A 176 -1.53 17.29 33.49
N THR A 177 -0.52 17.98 32.96
CA THR A 177 -0.12 17.88 31.56
C THR A 177 1.04 16.91 31.43
N VAL A 178 0.87 15.90 30.60
CA VAL A 178 1.86 14.89 30.30
C VAL A 178 2.51 15.22 28.97
N TYR A 179 3.83 15.34 28.99
CA TYR A 179 4.63 15.48 27.80
C TYR A 179 5.25 14.13 27.47
N TYR A 180 5.03 13.65 26.25
CA TYR A 180 5.65 12.46 25.72
C TYR A 180 6.46 12.82 24.47
N VAL A 181 7.71 12.39 24.42
CA VAL A 181 8.61 12.63 23.30
C VAL A 181 9.06 11.30 22.71
N TYR A 182 8.95 11.21 21.39
CA TYR A 182 9.50 10.12 20.60
C TYR A 182 10.59 10.64 19.67
N ARG A 183 11.78 10.02 19.75
CA ARG A 183 12.92 10.35 18.89
C ARG A 183 13.40 9.10 18.14
N PRO A 184 13.22 9.02 16.81
CA PRO A 184 13.81 7.93 16.03
C PRO A 184 15.34 8.02 16.02
N VAL A 185 16.00 6.86 16.05
CA VAL A 185 17.46 6.77 15.94
C VAL A 185 17.90 7.10 14.52
N VAL A 186 18.76 8.11 14.38
CA VAL A 186 19.44 8.37 13.11
C VAL A 186 20.60 7.39 12.99
N LYS A 187 20.52 6.50 12.00
CA LYS A 187 21.57 5.52 11.71
C LYS A 187 22.80 6.18 11.10
N ILE A 188 23.95 5.54 11.28
CA ILE A 188 25.25 5.96 10.73
C ILE A 188 25.13 6.17 9.21
N LEU A 189 25.85 7.17 8.67
CA LEU A 189 25.85 7.53 7.25
C LEU A 189 25.98 6.33 6.31
N PHE A 190 26.86 5.38 6.62
CA PHE A 190 27.06 4.17 5.81
C PHE A 190 25.75 3.39 5.59
N TRP A 191 24.96 3.18 6.65
CA TRP A 191 23.67 2.48 6.54
C TRP A 191 22.66 3.28 5.72
N ARG A 192 22.64 4.61 5.89
CA ARG A 192 21.76 5.51 5.14
C ARG A 192 22.06 5.50 3.64
N LEU A 193 23.34 5.53 3.27
CA LEU A 193 23.79 5.44 1.88
C LEU A 193 23.54 4.05 1.29
N PHE A 194 23.81 2.98 2.04
CA PHE A 194 23.49 1.62 1.61
C PHE A 194 21.99 1.46 1.32
N LYS A 195 21.13 1.95 2.21
CA LYS A 195 19.67 1.96 2.04
C LYS A 195 19.23 2.81 0.84
N ALA A 196 19.85 3.97 0.63
CA ALA A 196 19.56 4.81 -0.53
C ALA A 196 19.95 4.12 -1.84
N PHE A 197 21.13 3.51 -1.90
CA PHE A 197 21.58 2.71 -3.04
C PHE A 197 20.63 1.55 -3.31
N TYR A 198 20.23 0.82 -2.25
CA TYR A 198 19.25 -0.26 -2.35
C TYR A 198 17.92 0.20 -2.96
N ARG A 199 17.38 1.34 -2.51
CA ARG A 199 16.16 1.93 -3.09
C ARG A 199 16.35 2.35 -4.54
N LEU A 200 17.49 2.93 -4.91
CA LEU A 200 17.80 3.27 -6.30
C LEU A 200 17.88 2.01 -7.19
N CYS A 201 18.45 0.92 -6.69
CA CYS A 201 18.43 -0.36 -7.39
C CYS A 201 17.00 -0.86 -7.62
N LEU A 202 16.10 -0.73 -6.63
CA LEU A 202 14.69 -1.07 -6.80
C LEU A 202 13.99 -0.20 -7.85
N VAL A 203 14.26 1.11 -7.86
CA VAL A 203 13.74 2.04 -8.88
C VAL A 203 14.18 1.61 -10.28
N VAL A 204 15.47 1.35 -10.47
CA VAL A 204 16.02 0.88 -11.76
C VAL A 204 15.41 -0.47 -12.15
N TRP A 205 15.25 -1.38 -11.20
CA TRP A 205 14.67 -2.69 -11.48
C TRP A 205 13.20 -2.57 -11.92
N ILE A 206 12.37 -1.77 -11.23
CA ILE A 206 10.98 -1.50 -11.61
C ILE A 206 10.91 -0.86 -13.01
N PHE A 207 11.80 0.09 -13.30
CA PHE A 207 11.90 0.73 -14.61
C PHE A 207 12.19 -0.29 -15.73
N VAL A 208 13.20 -1.14 -15.54
CA VAL A 208 13.59 -2.17 -16.51
C VAL A 208 12.45 -3.19 -16.69
N LEU A 209 11.87 -3.65 -15.59
CA LEU A 209 10.80 -4.65 -15.60
C LEU A 209 9.57 -4.12 -16.36
N THR A 210 9.12 -2.91 -16.04
CA THR A 210 7.94 -2.31 -16.68
C THR A 210 8.20 -1.99 -18.15
N THR A 211 9.39 -1.48 -18.48
CA THR A 211 9.73 -1.16 -19.87
C THR A 211 9.78 -2.43 -20.72
N LYS A 212 10.51 -3.47 -20.28
CA LYS A 212 10.69 -4.71 -21.03
C LYS A 212 9.43 -5.55 -21.11
N HIS A 213 8.69 -5.70 -20.02
CA HIS A 213 7.54 -6.61 -19.94
C HIS A 213 6.17 -5.96 -20.19
N TYR A 214 6.10 -4.63 -20.34
CA TYR A 214 4.85 -3.95 -20.67
C TYR A 214 4.98 -3.02 -21.87
N TYR A 215 5.75 -1.93 -21.76
CA TYR A 215 5.77 -0.90 -22.80
C TYR A 215 6.38 -1.37 -24.13
N CYS A 216 7.39 -2.24 -24.10
CA CYS A 216 7.91 -2.88 -25.31
C CYS A 216 6.82 -3.73 -26.01
N HIS A 217 5.99 -4.43 -25.25
CA HIS A 217 4.87 -5.20 -25.82
C HIS A 217 3.76 -4.28 -26.34
N VAL A 218 3.43 -3.18 -25.66
CA VAL A 218 2.46 -2.18 -26.19
C VAL A 218 2.97 -1.58 -27.50
N ARG A 219 4.27 -1.27 -27.60
CA ARG A 219 4.89 -0.81 -28.85
C ARG A 219 4.80 -1.87 -29.94
N HIS A 220 5.04 -3.14 -29.60
CA HIS A 220 4.87 -4.27 -30.52
C HIS A 220 3.43 -4.33 -31.06
N LEU A 221 2.42 -4.22 -30.19
CA LEU A 221 1.00 -4.22 -30.62
C LEU A 221 0.71 -3.12 -31.63
N HIS A 222 1.18 -1.91 -31.35
CA HIS A 222 1.03 -0.78 -32.25
C HIS A 222 1.67 -1.05 -33.61
N THR A 223 2.91 -1.54 -33.65
CA THR A 223 3.60 -1.86 -34.91
C THR A 223 2.94 -3.02 -35.66
N SER A 224 2.45 -4.05 -34.96
CA SER A 224 1.80 -5.20 -35.58
C SER A 224 0.47 -4.80 -36.24
N LEU A 225 -0.32 -3.92 -35.60
CA LEU A 225 -1.59 -3.43 -36.16
C LEU A 225 -1.40 -2.50 -37.37
N GLN A 226 -0.22 -1.88 -37.52
CA GLN A 226 0.12 -1.10 -38.72
C GLN A 226 0.46 -1.99 -39.92
N ILE A 227 0.90 -3.23 -39.68
CA ILE A 227 1.39 -4.17 -40.70
C ILE A 227 0.30 -5.16 -41.09
N ALA A 228 -0.50 -5.63 -40.13
CA ALA A 228 -1.51 -6.67 -40.34
C ALA A 228 -2.85 -6.29 -39.69
N PRO A 229 -3.98 -6.76 -40.25
CA PRO A 229 -5.29 -6.57 -39.63
C PRO A 229 -5.39 -7.36 -38.32
N LEU A 230 -6.28 -6.89 -37.43
CA LEU A 230 -6.51 -7.50 -36.12
C LEU A 230 -6.93 -8.98 -36.20
N HIS A 231 -7.77 -9.32 -37.18
CA HIS A 231 -8.14 -10.70 -37.53
C HIS A 231 -8.39 -10.80 -39.03
N ALA A 232 -8.37 -12.02 -39.59
CA ALA A 232 -8.47 -12.27 -41.04
C ALA A 232 -9.73 -11.66 -41.71
N ASN A 233 -10.81 -11.46 -40.94
CA ASN A 233 -12.08 -10.91 -41.43
C ASN A 233 -12.31 -9.45 -41.01
N SER A 234 -11.29 -8.74 -40.53
CA SER A 234 -11.46 -7.38 -39.98
C SER A 234 -11.75 -6.39 -41.11
N ARG A 235 -12.81 -5.59 -40.95
CA ARG A 235 -13.20 -4.51 -41.88
C ARG A 235 -12.72 -3.13 -41.41
N ALA A 236 -11.88 -3.07 -40.39
CA ALA A 236 -11.46 -1.83 -39.77
C ALA A 236 -10.53 -1.03 -40.69
N ALA A 237 -10.78 0.27 -40.80
CA ALA A 237 -9.92 1.24 -41.48
C ALA A 237 -8.99 1.98 -40.50
N ARG A 238 -9.40 2.09 -39.23
CA ARG A 238 -8.64 2.77 -38.17
C ARG A 238 -8.72 1.98 -36.87
N TYR A 239 -7.61 1.92 -36.14
CA TYR A 239 -7.52 1.30 -34.82
C TYR A 239 -7.14 2.34 -33.75
N GLU A 240 -7.78 2.27 -32.59
CA GLU A 240 -7.40 3.04 -31.42
C GLU A 240 -7.12 2.12 -30.23
N ILE A 241 -5.92 2.21 -29.65
CA ILE A 241 -5.49 1.34 -28.56
C ILE A 241 -5.66 2.07 -27.23
N VAL A 242 -6.45 1.48 -26.35
CA VAL A 242 -6.59 1.87 -24.95
C VAL A 242 -5.61 1.04 -24.13
N VAL A 243 -4.56 1.70 -23.62
CA VAL A 243 -3.49 1.09 -22.84
C VAL A 243 -3.96 0.85 -21.40
N GLY A 244 -3.66 -0.32 -20.86
CA GLY A 244 -3.90 -0.68 -19.45
C GLY A 244 -2.85 -0.11 -18.47
N GLU A 245 -2.83 -0.64 -17.26
CA GLU A 245 -1.86 -0.32 -16.22
C GLU A 245 -0.83 -1.43 -16.00
N PRO A 246 0.47 -1.11 -15.82
CA PRO A 246 1.52 -2.11 -15.64
C PRO A 246 1.56 -2.73 -14.24
N THR A 247 0.81 -2.20 -13.27
CA THR A 247 0.94 -2.51 -11.84
C THR A 247 0.92 -4.01 -11.53
N CYS A 248 -0.03 -4.77 -12.09
CA CYS A 248 -0.17 -6.20 -11.83
C CYS A 248 1.02 -7.05 -12.34
N LEU A 249 1.73 -6.59 -13.38
CA LEU A 249 2.92 -7.29 -13.90
C LEU A 249 4.10 -7.13 -12.95
N VAL A 250 4.30 -5.93 -12.41
CA VAL A 250 5.36 -5.67 -11.44
C VAL A 250 5.10 -6.41 -10.13
N LEU A 251 3.85 -6.41 -9.67
CA LEU A 251 3.42 -7.12 -8.46
C LEU A 251 3.47 -8.66 -8.58
N SER A 252 3.61 -9.20 -9.78
CA SER A 252 3.71 -10.65 -9.98
C SER A 252 5.08 -11.22 -9.61
N SER A 253 6.11 -10.38 -9.43
CA SER A 253 7.44 -10.83 -9.04
C SER A 253 7.55 -10.99 -7.52
N PRO A 254 7.69 -12.22 -6.98
CA PRO A 254 7.76 -12.43 -5.52
C PRO A 254 9.00 -11.79 -4.89
N TRP A 255 10.12 -11.81 -5.61
CA TRP A 255 11.38 -11.23 -5.15
C TRP A 255 11.29 -9.72 -4.96
N LEU A 256 10.61 -9.02 -5.88
CA LEU A 256 10.42 -7.59 -5.77
C LEU A 256 9.57 -7.23 -4.54
N CYS A 257 8.46 -7.95 -4.34
CA CYS A 257 7.59 -7.76 -3.18
C CYS A 257 8.34 -8.01 -1.86
N LEU A 258 9.13 -9.09 -1.77
CA LEU A 258 9.95 -9.41 -0.61
C LEU A 258 10.97 -8.31 -0.30
N MET A 259 11.62 -7.77 -1.33
CA MET A 259 12.57 -6.66 -1.17
C MET A 259 11.91 -5.40 -0.59
N PHE A 260 10.67 -5.09 -0.97
CA PHE A 260 9.91 -4.00 -0.33
C PHE A 260 9.61 -4.29 1.15
N VAL A 261 9.30 -5.53 1.52
CA VAL A 261 9.11 -5.91 2.94
C VAL A 261 10.42 -5.75 3.72
N MET A 262 11.55 -6.15 3.14
CA MET A 262 12.87 -5.95 3.74
C MET A 262 13.21 -4.47 3.93
N ASP A 263 12.86 -3.59 2.98
CA ASP A 263 13.01 -2.13 3.13
C ASP A 263 12.17 -1.57 4.29
N ILE A 264 10.96 -2.11 4.52
CA ILE A 264 10.12 -1.72 5.66
C ILE A 264 10.77 -2.16 6.97
N CYS A 265 11.28 -3.40 7.05
CA CYS A 265 12.01 -3.91 8.20
C CYS A 265 13.29 -3.11 8.50
N ALA A 266 13.96 -2.59 7.46
CA ALA A 266 15.13 -1.73 7.60
C ALA A 266 14.78 -0.27 7.99
N SER A 267 13.49 0.06 8.14
CA SER A 267 12.96 1.41 8.43
C SER A 267 12.07 1.43 9.68
N THR A 268 12.30 0.52 10.63
CA THR A 268 11.43 0.29 11.80
C THR A 268 11.26 1.52 12.68
N GLU A 269 12.27 2.37 12.79
CA GLU A 269 12.24 3.61 13.60
C GLU A 269 11.12 4.54 13.13
N TYR A 270 11.01 4.68 11.82
CA TYR A 270 10.05 5.55 11.17
C TYR A 270 8.67 4.89 11.02
N VAL A 271 8.59 3.55 11.05
CA VAL A 271 7.31 2.84 11.17
C VAL A 271 6.69 3.15 12.55
N GLY A 272 7.48 3.13 13.62
CA GLY A 272 7.03 3.53 14.96
C GLY A 272 6.53 4.98 14.99
N GLN A 273 7.31 5.89 14.42
CA GLN A 273 6.93 7.30 14.28
C GLN A 273 5.62 7.48 13.49
N ALA A 274 5.43 6.74 12.40
CA ALA A 274 4.22 6.84 11.58
C ALA A 274 2.98 6.32 12.33
N CYS A 275 3.12 5.25 13.12
CA CYS A 275 2.05 4.75 13.99
C CYS A 275 1.64 5.80 15.04
N LEU A 276 2.60 6.52 15.63
CA LEU A 276 2.34 7.64 16.54
C LEU A 276 1.58 8.78 15.86
N ARG A 277 2.00 9.15 14.65
CA ARG A 277 1.36 10.20 13.83
C ARG A 277 -0.08 9.90 13.44
N VAL A 278 -0.45 8.63 13.31
CA VAL A 278 -1.84 8.23 13.05
C VAL A 278 -2.69 8.18 14.33
N CYS A 279 -2.07 7.98 15.49
CA CYS A 279 -2.77 8.00 16.78
C CYS A 279 -3.23 9.39 17.23
N GLN A 280 -2.74 10.46 16.57
CA GLN A 280 -3.19 11.83 16.77
C GLN A 280 -4.14 12.23 15.63
N THR A 281 -5.27 12.85 15.97
CA THR A 281 -6.30 13.27 15.00
C THR A 281 -6.47 14.78 14.91
N GLU A 282 -5.74 15.54 15.73
CA GLU A 282 -5.82 17.00 15.78
C GLU A 282 -5.11 17.64 14.57
N ASN A 283 -3.94 17.12 14.20
CA ASN A 283 -3.19 17.61 13.05
C ASN A 283 -3.35 16.69 11.84
N TRP A 284 -4.27 17.08 10.96
CA TRP A 284 -4.60 16.36 9.71
C TRP A 284 -3.40 16.16 8.78
N PHE A 285 -2.42 17.08 8.79
CA PHE A 285 -1.24 16.96 7.95
C PHE A 285 -0.35 15.80 8.39
N TYR A 286 0.03 15.74 9.67
CA TYR A 286 0.85 14.64 10.19
C TYR A 286 0.07 13.32 10.20
N PHE A 287 -1.25 13.37 10.38
CA PHE A 287 -2.12 12.19 10.27
C PHE A 287 -2.06 11.61 8.84
N ALA A 288 -2.24 12.45 7.82
CA ALA A 288 -2.15 12.05 6.42
C ALA A 288 -0.74 11.55 6.06
N LEU A 289 0.31 12.19 6.60
CA LEU A 289 1.70 11.77 6.41
C LEU A 289 1.96 10.39 7.03
N GLY A 290 1.46 10.13 8.24
CA GLY A 290 1.52 8.84 8.89
C GLY A 290 0.77 7.76 8.11
N LEU A 291 -0.46 8.04 7.68
CA LEU A 291 -1.28 7.14 6.87
C LEU A 291 -0.59 6.79 5.54
N LEU A 292 -0.04 7.79 4.87
CA LEU A 292 0.66 7.61 3.60
C LEU A 292 1.93 6.78 3.79
N TYR A 293 2.70 7.00 4.86
CA TYR A 293 3.88 6.21 5.18
C TYR A 293 3.52 4.75 5.49
N LEU A 294 2.51 4.52 6.35
CA LEU A 294 2.01 3.18 6.68
C LEU A 294 1.41 2.46 5.47
N GLY A 295 0.93 3.16 4.45
CA GLY A 295 0.49 2.54 3.20
C GLY A 295 1.58 1.70 2.50
N ARG A 296 2.87 1.82 2.87
CA ARG A 296 3.93 0.90 2.42
C ARG A 296 3.70 -0.55 2.89
N THR A 297 2.93 -0.79 3.96
CA THR A 297 2.66 -2.15 4.44
C THR A 297 1.84 -3.00 3.47
N VAL A 298 1.23 -2.39 2.44
CA VAL A 298 0.58 -3.11 1.33
C VAL A 298 1.51 -4.14 0.67
N TRP A 299 2.83 -3.89 0.66
CA TRP A 299 3.80 -4.82 0.11
C TRP A 299 3.88 -6.14 0.88
N SER A 300 3.54 -6.16 2.17
CA SER A 300 3.35 -7.40 2.93
C SER A 300 2.19 -8.22 2.33
N ALA A 301 1.05 -7.56 2.10
CA ALA A 301 -0.13 -8.16 1.49
C ALA A 301 0.17 -8.74 0.09
N TYR A 302 0.90 -7.99 -0.74
CA TYR A 302 1.34 -8.47 -2.06
C TYR A 302 2.33 -9.65 -1.97
N THR A 303 3.28 -9.59 -1.04
CA THR A 303 4.22 -10.70 -0.80
C THR A 303 3.46 -11.97 -0.43
N THR A 304 2.51 -11.89 0.50
CA THR A 304 1.66 -13.02 0.87
C THR A 304 0.88 -13.59 -0.32
N LEU A 305 0.31 -12.74 -1.18
CA LEU A 305 -0.38 -13.19 -2.40
C LEU A 305 0.57 -13.88 -3.39
N THR A 306 1.78 -13.36 -3.58
CA THR A 306 2.77 -13.98 -4.48
C THR A 306 3.27 -15.33 -3.97
N LEU A 307 3.56 -15.45 -2.67
CA LEU A 307 3.94 -16.70 -2.03
C LEU A 307 2.79 -17.72 -2.04
N LEU A 308 1.57 -17.27 -1.75
CA LEU A 308 0.38 -18.12 -1.83
C LEU A 308 0.18 -18.69 -3.24
N ASN A 309 0.43 -17.91 -4.30
CA ASN A 309 0.35 -18.43 -5.66
C ASN A 309 1.32 -19.57 -5.92
N VAL A 310 2.58 -19.44 -5.47
CA VAL A 310 3.59 -20.50 -5.59
C VAL A 310 3.12 -21.77 -4.86
N VAL A 311 2.62 -21.60 -3.64
CA VAL A 311 2.10 -22.71 -2.82
C VAL A 311 0.88 -23.37 -3.48
N LEU A 312 -0.11 -22.59 -3.91
CA LEU A 312 -1.33 -23.11 -4.54
C LEU A 312 -1.03 -23.86 -5.84
N LYS A 313 -0.10 -23.34 -6.66
CA LYS A 313 0.34 -24.03 -7.89
C LYS A 313 1.12 -25.30 -7.57
N HIS A 314 1.99 -25.28 -6.57
CA HIS A 314 2.72 -26.47 -6.16
C HIS A 314 1.77 -27.60 -5.71
N PHE A 315 0.66 -27.26 -5.05
CA PHE A 315 -0.35 -28.22 -4.60
C PHE A 315 -1.51 -28.45 -5.59
N ASN A 316 -1.51 -27.85 -6.78
CA ASN A 316 -2.62 -27.88 -7.76
C ASN A 316 -3.98 -27.49 -7.15
N LYS A 317 -4.00 -26.48 -6.28
CA LYS A 317 -5.20 -25.97 -5.59
C LYS A 317 -5.56 -24.53 -6.00
N ALA A 318 -5.22 -24.11 -7.22
CA ALA A 318 -5.45 -22.72 -7.65
C ALA A 318 -6.94 -22.32 -7.64
N SER A 319 -7.87 -23.28 -7.71
CA SER A 319 -9.31 -23.06 -7.61
C SER A 319 -9.82 -22.61 -6.25
N PHE A 320 -9.02 -22.77 -5.19
CA PHE A 320 -9.42 -22.40 -3.83
C PHE A 320 -9.45 -20.88 -3.60
N PHE A 321 -8.72 -20.10 -4.40
CA PHE A 321 -8.55 -18.67 -4.16
C PHE A 321 -9.06 -17.82 -5.33
N THR A 322 -9.83 -16.77 -5.01
CA THR A 322 -10.30 -15.80 -6.01
C THR A 322 -9.28 -14.68 -6.18
N PRO A 323 -8.88 -14.31 -7.42
CA PRO A 323 -7.89 -13.26 -7.64
C PRO A 323 -8.28 -11.92 -7.01
N ALA A 324 -7.37 -11.33 -6.21
CA ALA A 324 -7.57 -10.03 -5.58
C ALA A 324 -7.31 -8.89 -6.56
N ASN A 325 -8.13 -7.82 -6.49
CA ASN A 325 -7.87 -6.59 -7.24
C ASN A 325 -6.79 -5.77 -6.52
N THR A 326 -5.68 -5.50 -7.22
CA THR A 326 -4.49 -4.83 -6.65
C THR A 326 -4.76 -3.41 -6.19
N THR A 327 -5.61 -2.67 -6.91
CA THR A 327 -5.91 -1.26 -6.65
C THR A 327 -6.83 -1.11 -5.45
N ILE A 328 -7.85 -1.97 -5.35
CA ILE A 328 -8.74 -2.03 -4.18
C ILE A 328 -7.93 -2.45 -2.95
N LEU A 329 -7.07 -3.46 -3.10
CA LEU A 329 -6.22 -3.91 -2.01
C LEU A 329 -5.25 -2.81 -1.55
N ALA A 330 -4.69 -2.00 -2.45
CA ALA A 330 -3.85 -0.86 -2.10
C ALA A 330 -4.62 0.21 -1.30
N MET A 331 -5.83 0.55 -1.73
CA MET A 331 -6.68 1.51 -1.03
C MET A 331 -7.04 1.01 0.37
N VAL A 332 -7.48 -0.25 0.46
CA VAL A 332 -7.84 -0.86 1.76
C VAL A 332 -6.62 -0.98 2.66
N ALA A 333 -5.45 -1.39 2.16
CA ALA A 333 -4.22 -1.50 2.94
C ALA A 333 -3.72 -0.14 3.43
N THR A 334 -3.85 0.91 2.63
CA THR A 334 -3.49 2.27 3.05
C THR A 334 -4.40 2.74 4.18
N CYS A 335 -5.71 2.55 4.05
CA CYS A 335 -6.67 2.90 5.10
C CYS A 335 -6.53 2.02 6.35
N ALA A 336 -6.38 0.71 6.19
CA ALA A 336 -6.24 -0.24 7.28
C ALA A 336 -4.90 -0.05 8.02
N GLY A 337 -3.82 0.27 7.29
CA GLY A 337 -2.51 0.59 7.82
C GLY A 337 -2.57 1.53 9.01
N GLY A 338 -3.25 2.67 8.83
CA GLY A 338 -3.46 3.63 9.91
C GLY A 338 -4.71 3.36 10.76
N GLY A 339 -5.83 3.02 10.13
CA GLY A 339 -7.11 2.86 10.81
C GLY A 339 -7.10 1.74 11.85
N VAL A 340 -6.42 0.61 11.58
CA VAL A 340 -6.27 -0.48 12.55
C VAL A 340 -5.53 0.02 13.79
N VAL A 341 -4.44 0.76 13.62
CA VAL A 341 -3.66 1.33 14.74
C VAL A 341 -4.50 2.32 15.56
N ALA A 342 -5.26 3.18 14.89
CA ALA A 342 -6.15 4.14 15.55
C ALA A 342 -7.28 3.46 16.34
N ILE A 343 -7.87 2.38 15.80
CA ILE A 343 -8.88 1.58 16.49
C ILE A 343 -8.28 0.83 17.67
N GLN A 344 -7.11 0.22 17.48
CA GLN A 344 -6.40 -0.54 18.54
C GLN A 344 -6.07 0.33 19.75
N LYS A 345 -5.78 1.63 19.53
CA LYS A 345 -5.57 2.61 20.61
C LYS A 345 -6.78 2.71 21.55
N GLN A 346 -8.00 2.51 21.06
CA GLN A 346 -9.22 2.69 21.87
C GLN A 346 -9.46 1.55 22.86
N TRP A 347 -8.77 0.41 22.73
CA TRP A 347 -9.03 -0.80 23.52
C TRP A 347 -7.87 -1.08 24.48
N PRO A 348 -8.01 -0.80 25.80
CA PRO A 348 -6.95 -0.98 26.79
C PRO A 348 -6.39 -2.41 26.84
N GLN A 349 -7.25 -3.42 26.68
CA GLN A 349 -6.85 -4.83 26.66
C GLN A 349 -5.89 -5.18 25.51
N VAL A 350 -6.10 -4.55 24.34
CA VAL A 350 -5.22 -4.72 23.17
C VAL A 350 -3.89 -4.02 23.42
N LEU A 351 -3.91 -2.85 24.05
CA LEU A 351 -2.71 -2.14 24.45
C LEU A 351 -1.88 -2.93 25.48
N ASP A 352 -2.55 -3.63 26.40
CA ASP A 352 -1.90 -4.49 27.38
C ASP A 352 -1.26 -5.71 26.71
N LEU A 353 -1.99 -6.35 25.78
CA LEU A 353 -1.43 -7.41 24.94
C LEU A 353 -0.19 -6.91 24.19
N TYR A 354 -0.24 -5.73 23.55
CA TYR A 354 0.94 -5.16 22.90
C TYR A 354 2.10 -4.99 23.87
N THR A 355 1.87 -4.48 25.09
CA THR A 355 2.95 -4.39 26.09
C THR A 355 3.55 -5.73 26.48
N THR A 356 2.77 -6.81 26.56
CA THR A 356 3.32 -8.15 26.81
C THR A 356 4.13 -8.72 25.64
N LEU A 357 3.90 -8.22 24.43
CA LEU A 357 4.63 -8.63 23.23
C LEU A 357 5.97 -7.90 23.07
N PHE A 358 6.20 -6.79 23.78
CA PHE A 358 7.55 -6.24 23.90
C PHE A 358 8.33 -7.14 24.83
N LEU A 359 9.45 -7.69 24.38
CA LEU A 359 10.34 -8.48 25.23
C LEU A 359 11.21 -7.52 26.06
N PRO A 360 11.05 -7.44 27.39
CA PRO A 360 12.03 -6.76 28.24
C PRO A 360 13.24 -7.68 28.39
N TYR A 361 14.46 -7.17 28.18
CA TYR A 361 15.68 -7.97 28.33
C TYR A 361 16.73 -7.36 29.27
N ASN A 362 16.67 -6.05 29.57
CA ASN A 362 17.49 -5.42 30.60
C ASN A 362 16.60 -4.79 31.66
N ILE A 363 16.55 -5.43 32.83
CA ILE A 363 15.92 -4.92 34.04
C ILE A 363 17.06 -4.34 34.89
N ALA A 364 17.09 -3.02 35.06
CA ALA A 364 18.08 -2.40 35.93
C ALA A 364 17.79 -2.82 37.39
N ALA A 365 18.69 -3.60 37.97
CA ALA A 365 18.62 -4.07 39.36
C ALA A 365 19.63 -3.30 40.22
N ASP A 366 19.40 -2.01 40.46
CA ASP A 366 19.83 -1.24 41.67
C ASP A 366 19.57 0.28 41.46
N GLN A 367 19.22 1.14 42.41
CA GLN A 367 19.07 1.09 43.88
C GLN A 367 17.78 1.85 44.25
N ALA A 368 17.02 1.36 45.24
CA ALA A 368 15.77 1.91 45.78
C ALA A 368 14.48 1.64 44.93
N GLU A 369 13.89 0.46 45.18
CA GLU A 369 12.45 0.14 45.10
C GLU A 369 11.71 0.00 43.76
N PHE A 370 12.30 0.24 42.59
CA PHE A 370 11.56 0.03 41.32
C PHE A 370 12.33 -0.74 40.25
N HIS A 371 11.75 -1.85 39.78
CA HIS A 371 12.18 -2.55 38.55
C HIS A 371 11.83 -1.65 37.35
N ARG A 372 12.73 -0.75 36.96
CA ARG A 372 12.52 0.13 35.80
C ARG A 372 12.96 -0.56 34.51
N ILE A 373 12.05 -0.67 33.54
CA ILE A 373 12.33 -1.20 32.21
C ILE A 373 13.02 -0.09 31.40
N THR A 374 14.32 -0.23 31.19
CA THR A 374 15.12 0.75 30.44
C THR A 374 15.19 0.43 28.94
N HIS A 375 14.94 -0.84 28.56
CA HIS A 375 14.99 -1.31 27.17
C HIS A 375 13.79 -2.19 26.82
N MET A 376 13.17 -1.93 25.66
CA MET A 376 12.07 -2.71 25.10
C MET A 376 12.37 -3.17 23.68
N ASP A 377 12.19 -4.45 23.35
CA ASP A 377 12.34 -4.95 21.98
C ASP A 377 11.01 -4.97 21.21
N ILE A 378 10.97 -4.40 19.99
CA ILE A 378 9.79 -4.33 19.12
C ILE A 378 9.76 -5.39 18.00
N ALA A 379 10.77 -6.25 17.88
CA ALA A 379 10.88 -7.18 16.75
C ALA A 379 9.63 -8.08 16.61
N PHE A 380 9.12 -8.61 17.72
CA PHE A 380 7.92 -9.46 17.69
C PHE A 380 6.67 -8.70 17.25
N ILE A 381 6.49 -7.47 17.76
CA ILE A 381 5.34 -6.62 17.38
C ILE A 381 5.41 -6.24 15.90
N MET A 382 6.60 -5.97 15.38
CA MET A 382 6.79 -5.74 13.95
C MET A 382 6.40 -6.96 13.11
N ILE A 383 6.76 -8.18 13.54
CA ILE A 383 6.34 -9.42 12.87
C ILE A 383 4.81 -9.56 12.91
N VAL A 384 4.19 -9.34 14.06
CA VAL A 384 2.72 -9.39 14.20
C VAL A 384 2.07 -8.36 13.28
N TYR A 385 2.55 -7.12 13.27
CA TYR A 385 2.01 -6.05 12.44
C TYR A 385 2.17 -6.31 10.93
N LEU A 386 3.32 -6.82 10.49
CA LEU A 386 3.51 -7.21 9.10
C LEU A 386 2.64 -8.42 8.72
N SER A 387 2.45 -9.36 9.65
CA SER A 387 1.59 -10.53 9.46
C SER A 387 0.11 -10.15 9.38
N THR A 388 -0.39 -9.23 10.22
CA THR A 388 -1.77 -8.75 10.13
C THR A 388 -2.03 -8.05 8.79
N MET A 389 -1.07 -7.26 8.30
CA MET A 389 -1.13 -6.67 6.96
C MET A 389 -1.04 -7.72 5.84
N GLY A 390 -0.29 -8.80 6.05
CA GLY A 390 -0.22 -9.95 5.14
C GLY A 390 -1.53 -10.75 5.05
N ILE A 391 -2.32 -10.77 6.14
CA ILE A 391 -3.63 -11.46 6.20
C ILE A 391 -4.74 -10.63 5.52
N LEU A 392 -4.54 -9.32 5.35
CA LEU A 392 -5.53 -8.39 4.79
C LEU A 392 -6.18 -8.84 3.47
N PRO A 393 -5.46 -9.40 2.46
CA PRO A 393 -6.07 -9.87 1.23
C PRO A 393 -7.14 -10.93 1.43
N PHE A 394 -6.96 -11.82 2.41
CA PHE A 394 -7.94 -12.86 2.74
C PHE A 394 -9.19 -12.26 3.36
N ALA A 395 -9.03 -11.26 4.23
CA ALA A 395 -10.15 -10.51 4.79
C ALA A 395 -10.94 -9.78 3.68
N VAL A 396 -10.26 -9.11 2.76
CA VAL A 396 -10.89 -8.43 1.62
C VAL A 396 -11.62 -9.43 0.72
N ALA A 397 -11.01 -10.58 0.42
CA ALA A 397 -11.64 -11.63 -0.38
C ALA A 397 -12.89 -12.17 0.32
N GLY A 398 -12.80 -12.51 1.61
CA GLY A 398 -13.92 -12.99 2.43
C GLY A 398 -15.08 -11.99 2.49
N CYS A 399 -14.80 -10.73 2.81
CA CYS A 399 -15.80 -9.66 2.82
C CYS A 399 -16.46 -9.46 1.46
N SER A 400 -15.70 -9.54 0.37
CA SER A 400 -16.26 -9.41 -0.99
C SER A 400 -17.21 -10.56 -1.35
N SER A 401 -16.96 -11.78 -0.85
CA SER A 401 -17.83 -12.93 -1.04
C SER A 401 -19.12 -12.81 -0.23
N LEU A 402 -19.03 -12.38 1.03
CA LEU A 402 -20.19 -12.08 1.87
C LEU A 402 -21.06 -10.97 1.26
N TRP A 403 -20.44 -9.89 0.78
CA TRP A 403 -21.13 -8.80 0.11
C TRP A 403 -21.86 -9.26 -1.16
N LYS A 404 -21.21 -10.09 -1.99
CA LYS A 404 -21.85 -10.66 -3.17
C LYS A 404 -23.06 -11.53 -2.80
N MET A 405 -22.96 -12.37 -1.77
CA MET A 405 -24.10 -13.16 -1.30
C MET A 405 -25.26 -12.27 -0.82
N TRP A 406 -24.95 -11.21 -0.07
CA TRP A 406 -25.95 -10.26 0.43
C TRP A 406 -26.62 -9.44 -0.69
N VAL A 407 -25.85 -8.96 -1.66
CA VAL A 407 -26.39 -8.26 -2.84
C VAL A 407 -27.20 -9.20 -3.73
N HIS A 408 -26.78 -10.46 -3.89
CA HIS A 408 -27.54 -11.46 -4.64
C HIS A 408 -28.85 -11.82 -3.95
N SER A 409 -28.89 -11.83 -2.61
CA SER A 409 -30.16 -12.01 -1.87
C SER A 409 -31.12 -10.83 -1.99
N HIS A 410 -30.63 -9.62 -2.28
CA HIS A 410 -31.46 -8.43 -2.43
C HIS A 410 -31.71 -7.97 -3.87
N THR A 411 -30.98 -8.49 -4.87
CA THR A 411 -31.12 -8.03 -6.27
C THR A 411 -30.97 -9.18 -7.26
N ALA A 412 -31.98 -10.04 -7.33
CA ALA A 412 -32.11 -11.03 -8.40
C ALA A 412 -32.57 -10.36 -9.70
N ARG A 413 -31.72 -9.53 -10.36
CA ARG A 413 -31.86 -9.27 -11.82
C ARG A 413 -30.78 -8.47 -12.56
N THR A 414 -29.78 -7.85 -11.93
CA THR A 414 -28.91 -6.90 -12.68
C THR A 414 -27.46 -6.89 -12.22
N THR A 415 -26.71 -7.96 -12.48
CA THR A 415 -25.25 -7.91 -12.27
C THR A 415 -24.47 -8.78 -13.28
N ARG A 416 -24.60 -8.44 -14.56
CA ARG A 416 -23.56 -8.71 -15.58
C ARG A 416 -23.04 -7.39 -16.13
N MET A 417 -22.27 -6.65 -15.33
CA MET A 417 -21.25 -5.68 -15.76
C MET A 417 -20.81 -4.86 -14.55
N MET A 418 -19.94 -5.42 -13.72
CA MET A 418 -19.07 -4.63 -12.86
C MET A 418 -17.64 -5.06 -13.17
N ASN A 419 -17.08 -4.49 -14.23
CA ASN A 419 -15.64 -4.49 -14.46
C ASN A 419 -15.17 -3.03 -14.36
N SER A 420 -14.48 -2.73 -13.26
CA SER A 420 -14.03 -1.41 -12.87
C SER A 420 -13.06 -0.76 -13.87
N PHE A 421 -13.03 0.57 -13.84
CA PHE A 421 -12.13 1.50 -14.53
C PHE A 421 -12.18 1.53 -16.07
N THR A 422 -12.09 0.42 -16.78
CA THR A 422 -12.19 0.42 -18.26
C THR A 422 -13.62 0.61 -18.74
N THR A 423 -14.63 0.16 -18.00
CA THR A 423 -16.03 0.51 -18.32
C THR A 423 -16.31 1.99 -18.09
N ILE A 424 -15.62 2.64 -17.13
CA ILE A 424 -15.70 4.09 -16.93
C ILE A 424 -15.01 4.81 -18.09
N LEU A 425 -13.83 4.35 -18.52
CA LEU A 425 -13.12 4.98 -19.64
C LEU A 425 -13.88 4.79 -20.97
N ILE A 426 -14.35 3.58 -21.27
CA ILE A 426 -15.19 3.27 -22.43
C ILE A 426 -16.52 4.06 -22.36
N ALA A 427 -17.10 4.26 -21.17
CA ALA A 427 -18.25 5.13 -20.97
C ALA A 427 -17.93 6.63 -21.13
N THR A 428 -16.69 7.07 -20.85
CA THR A 428 -16.26 8.45 -21.13
C THR A 428 -15.92 8.67 -22.60
N THR A 429 -15.40 7.67 -23.31
CA THR A 429 -15.22 7.72 -24.78
C THR A 429 -16.57 7.75 -25.50
N ARG A 430 -17.62 7.12 -24.94
CA ARG A 430 -19.02 7.29 -25.39
C ARG A 430 -19.53 8.74 -25.28
N ARG A 431 -18.90 9.59 -24.47
CA ARG A 431 -19.31 10.99 -24.24
C ARG A 431 -18.54 12.02 -25.06
N GLN A 432 -17.54 11.63 -25.85
CA GLN A 432 -16.62 12.58 -26.50
C GLN A 432 -16.88 12.81 -27.99
N SER A 433 -18.07 12.42 -28.49
CA SER A 433 -18.62 12.92 -29.75
C SER A 433 -19.87 13.74 -29.44
N SER A 434 -19.89 15.00 -29.89
CA SER A 434 -20.85 16.07 -29.62
C SER A 434 -20.67 16.86 -28.32
N SER A 435 -19.95 17.98 -28.43
CA SER A 435 -20.17 19.15 -27.59
C SER A 435 -21.56 19.71 -27.89
N GLY A 436 -22.46 19.79 -26.91
CA GLY A 436 -23.76 20.44 -27.09
C GLY A 436 -24.88 20.02 -26.14
N SER A 437 -25.04 20.75 -25.04
CA SER A 437 -26.24 20.90 -24.20
C SER A 437 -26.55 19.85 -23.13
N LEU A 438 -26.85 20.38 -21.94
CA LEU A 438 -27.12 19.70 -20.68
C LEU A 438 -28.54 19.08 -20.59
N VAL A 439 -29.27 18.96 -21.70
CA VAL A 439 -30.69 18.56 -21.71
C VAL A 439 -30.99 17.57 -22.84
N ARG A 440 -30.36 16.40 -22.80
CA ARG A 440 -30.84 15.21 -23.55
C ARG A 440 -30.96 14.00 -22.62
N ARG A 441 -31.65 14.23 -21.49
CA ARG A 441 -32.30 13.18 -20.68
C ARG A 441 -33.54 12.74 -21.46
N LEU A 442 -33.76 11.42 -21.56
CA LEU A 442 -34.85 10.73 -22.26
C LEU A 442 -34.64 10.55 -23.77
N GLY A 443 -33.91 9.48 -24.12
CA GLY A 443 -33.69 9.07 -25.49
C GLY A 443 -32.34 8.39 -25.62
N ALA A 444 -32.24 7.13 -25.19
CA ALA A 444 -31.09 6.28 -25.44
C ALA A 444 -30.94 6.09 -26.95
N SER A 445 -30.10 6.92 -27.57
CA SER A 445 -29.48 6.55 -28.84
C SER A 445 -28.32 5.65 -28.49
N GLU A 446 -28.59 4.34 -28.46
CA GLU A 446 -27.56 3.32 -28.44
C GLU A 446 -26.70 3.49 -29.69
N ILE A 447 -25.46 3.95 -29.51
CA ILE A 447 -24.41 3.63 -30.48
C ILE A 447 -24.18 2.12 -30.30
N SER A 448 -24.83 1.34 -31.16
CA SER A 448 -24.71 -0.11 -31.22
C SER A 448 -23.28 -0.47 -31.61
N VAL A 449 -22.44 -0.82 -30.63
CA VAL A 449 -21.20 -1.54 -30.91
C VAL A 449 -21.61 -2.87 -31.49
N GLU A 450 -21.24 -3.13 -32.74
CA GLU A 450 -21.71 -4.28 -33.47
C GLU A 450 -21.17 -5.58 -32.84
N ILE A 451 -19.91 -5.57 -32.36
CA ILE A 451 -19.27 -6.77 -31.79
C ILE A 451 -18.26 -6.41 -30.66
N CYS A 452 -18.31 -7.11 -29.53
CA CYS A 452 -17.23 -7.12 -28.53
C CYS A 452 -16.52 -8.49 -28.59
N THR A 453 -15.23 -8.51 -28.89
CA THR A 453 -14.44 -9.75 -29.02
C THR A 453 -13.27 -9.80 -28.04
N GLY A 454 -12.69 -10.98 -27.89
CA GLY A 454 -11.53 -11.22 -27.04
C GLY A 454 -11.84 -11.41 -25.55
N GLY A 455 -10.80 -11.72 -24.78
CA GLY A 455 -10.92 -12.05 -23.35
C GLY A 455 -11.44 -13.46 -23.08
N SER A 456 -11.40 -14.36 -24.07
CA SER A 456 -11.76 -15.79 -23.94
C SER A 456 -10.90 -16.52 -22.90
N VAL A 457 -9.73 -15.97 -22.60
CA VAL A 457 -8.82 -16.37 -21.53
C VAL A 457 -9.48 -16.29 -20.14
N TYR A 458 -10.38 -15.34 -19.90
CA TYR A 458 -10.99 -15.16 -18.57
C TYR A 458 -12.04 -16.21 -18.20
N PRO A 459 -12.95 -16.62 -19.12
CA PRO A 459 -13.75 -17.82 -18.92
C PRO A 459 -12.90 -19.07 -18.66
N LEU A 460 -11.76 -19.22 -19.35
CA LEU A 460 -10.83 -20.30 -19.08
C LEU A 460 -10.28 -20.22 -17.65
N PHE A 461 -9.81 -19.06 -17.21
CA PHE A 461 -9.34 -18.85 -15.83
C PHE A 461 -10.43 -19.07 -14.78
N GLN A 462 -11.70 -18.89 -15.10
CA GLN A 462 -12.80 -19.17 -14.18
C GLN A 462 -13.04 -20.67 -13.96
N HIS A 463 -12.86 -21.49 -14.99
CA HIS A 463 -13.08 -22.94 -14.88
C HIS A 463 -11.79 -23.68 -14.51
N ALA A 464 -10.64 -23.22 -14.99
CA ALA A 464 -9.32 -23.77 -14.72
C ALA A 464 -8.34 -22.64 -14.35
N PRO A 465 -8.32 -22.22 -13.08
CA PRO A 465 -7.47 -21.14 -12.58
C PRO A 465 -5.96 -21.43 -12.68
N ASP A 466 -5.58 -22.69 -12.84
CA ASP A 466 -4.18 -23.11 -12.99
C ASP A 466 -3.51 -22.51 -14.25
N PHE A 467 -4.28 -22.19 -15.30
CA PHE A 467 -3.79 -21.52 -16.49
C PHE A 467 -3.43 -20.05 -16.27
N GLN A 468 -3.82 -19.47 -15.14
CA GLN A 468 -3.44 -18.12 -14.80
C GLN A 468 -2.00 -18.11 -14.27
N ALA A 469 -1.11 -17.28 -14.83
CA ALA A 469 0.28 -17.21 -14.33
C ALA A 469 0.32 -16.83 -12.82
N GLN A 470 -0.64 -16.00 -12.40
CA GLN A 470 -0.86 -15.60 -11.01
C GLN A 470 -2.35 -15.72 -10.64
N CYS A 471 -2.74 -16.79 -9.93
CA CYS A 471 -4.14 -17.05 -9.54
C CYS A 471 -4.61 -16.17 -8.36
N THR A 472 -3.68 -15.60 -7.59
CA THR A 472 -4.02 -14.79 -6.41
C THR A 472 -4.18 -13.30 -6.70
N ILE A 473 -3.67 -12.82 -7.83
CA ILE A 473 -3.69 -11.41 -8.23
C ILE A 473 -4.44 -11.27 -9.55
N SER A 474 -5.34 -10.29 -9.62
CA SER A 474 -6.04 -9.99 -10.87
C SER A 474 -5.05 -9.43 -11.91
N GLN A 475 -4.89 -10.14 -13.02
CA GLN A 475 -4.01 -9.74 -14.13
C GLN A 475 -4.68 -8.78 -15.12
N ARG A 476 -5.97 -8.46 -14.90
CA ARG A 476 -6.81 -7.66 -15.80
C ARG A 476 -6.30 -6.23 -16.04
N GLY A 477 -5.51 -5.69 -15.10
CA GLY A 477 -4.96 -4.34 -15.21
C GLY A 477 -4.03 -4.18 -16.42
N GLY A 478 -3.28 -5.23 -16.77
CA GLY A 478 -2.31 -5.20 -17.86
C GLY A 478 -2.88 -5.35 -19.27
N ASP A 479 -4.19 -5.58 -19.41
CA ASP A 479 -4.79 -5.76 -20.73
C ASP A 479 -4.92 -4.44 -21.49
N CYS A 480 -4.85 -4.52 -22.82
CA CYS A 480 -5.19 -3.42 -23.70
C CYS A 480 -6.53 -3.69 -24.40
N TYR A 481 -7.19 -2.61 -24.85
CA TYR A 481 -8.41 -2.71 -25.65
C TYR A 481 -8.14 -2.06 -26.99
N VAL A 482 -8.42 -2.77 -28.08
CA VAL A 482 -8.31 -2.26 -29.44
C VAL A 482 -9.72 -1.91 -29.92
N LEU A 483 -9.94 -0.63 -30.19
CA LEU A 483 -11.15 -0.07 -30.76
C LEU A 483 -10.99 -0.01 -32.28
N SER A 484 -11.83 -0.73 -33.00
CA SER A 484 -11.81 -0.81 -34.46
C SER A 484 -12.87 0.11 -35.04
N TYR A 485 -12.49 0.98 -35.97
CA TYR A 485 -13.38 1.92 -36.64
C TYR A 485 -13.46 1.62 -38.15
N ASP A 486 -14.66 1.74 -38.71
CA ASP A 486 -14.88 1.72 -40.17
C ASP A 486 -14.38 3.02 -40.83
N LYS A 487 -14.33 3.07 -42.16
CA LYS A 487 -13.96 4.24 -42.97
C LYS A 487 -14.78 5.49 -42.64
N HIS A 488 -16.02 5.32 -42.16
CA HIS A 488 -16.92 6.38 -41.74
C HIS A 488 -16.74 6.83 -40.29
N ASP A 489 -15.64 6.43 -39.64
CA ASP A 489 -15.34 6.72 -38.23
C ASP A 489 -16.41 6.19 -37.23
N ARG A 490 -17.03 5.06 -37.58
CA ARG A 490 -17.98 4.37 -36.70
C ARG A 490 -17.29 3.20 -36.02
N LEU A 491 -17.44 3.11 -34.70
CA LEU A 491 -16.90 2.00 -33.90
C LEU A 491 -17.62 0.70 -34.27
N ILE A 492 -16.91 -0.25 -34.86
CA ILE A 492 -17.45 -1.55 -35.31
C ILE A 492 -17.17 -2.65 -34.29
N GLU A 493 -15.99 -2.65 -33.69
CA GLU A 493 -15.55 -3.75 -32.83
C GLU A 493 -14.69 -3.23 -31.68
N VAL A 494 -14.84 -3.85 -30.51
CA VAL A 494 -13.94 -3.66 -29.36
C VAL A 494 -13.32 -5.01 -29.01
N THR A 495 -12.00 -5.13 -29.18
CA THR A 495 -11.27 -6.36 -28.89
C THR A 495 -10.39 -6.19 -27.68
N ARG A 496 -10.59 -7.03 -26.67
CA ARG A 496 -9.69 -7.09 -25.52
C ARG A 496 -8.49 -7.98 -25.83
N VAL A 497 -7.29 -7.48 -25.58
CA VAL A 497 -6.04 -8.23 -25.75
C VAL A 497 -5.30 -8.38 -24.42
N THR A 498 -4.94 -9.62 -24.10
CA THR A 498 -4.23 -10.03 -22.89
C THR A 498 -2.79 -10.41 -23.24
N LEU A 499 -1.85 -10.18 -22.33
CA LEU A 499 -0.46 -10.60 -22.54
C LEU A 499 -0.34 -12.12 -22.45
N ALA A 500 0.35 -12.71 -23.42
CA ALA A 500 0.70 -14.12 -23.47
C ALA A 500 1.41 -14.60 -22.19
N SER A 501 2.25 -13.76 -21.59
CA SER A 501 3.01 -14.04 -20.36
C SER A 501 2.14 -14.18 -19.12
N GLN A 502 0.87 -13.76 -19.18
CA GLN A 502 -0.09 -13.92 -18.09
C GLN A 502 -0.77 -15.30 -18.12
N ILE A 503 -0.57 -16.08 -19.19
CA ILE A 503 -1.08 -17.44 -19.35
C ILE A 503 0.07 -18.41 -19.02
N ASP A 504 -0.14 -19.29 -18.05
CA ASP A 504 0.78 -20.38 -17.75
C ASP A 504 0.62 -21.49 -18.79
N ARG A 505 1.67 -21.69 -19.59
CA ARG A 505 1.69 -22.63 -20.72
C ARG A 505 2.34 -23.97 -20.37
N CYS A 506 2.93 -24.12 -19.18
CA CYS A 506 3.78 -25.25 -18.82
C CYS A 506 3.05 -26.34 -18.00
N MET A 507 1.74 -26.25 -17.83
CA MET A 507 1.00 -27.18 -16.96
C MET A 507 0.71 -28.52 -17.64
N VAL A 508 1.26 -29.59 -17.04
CA VAL A 508 1.24 -30.99 -17.51
C VAL A 508 -0.08 -31.72 -17.19
N ALA A 509 -0.88 -31.21 -16.24
CA ALA A 509 -2.03 -31.94 -15.68
C ALA A 509 -3.28 -31.96 -16.57
N HIS A 510 -3.41 -31.03 -17.50
CA HIS A 510 -4.51 -31.00 -18.47
C HIS A 510 -3.87 -31.01 -19.87
N PRO A 511 -4.09 -32.06 -20.70
CA PRO A 511 -3.51 -32.16 -22.03
C PRO A 511 -4.27 -31.21 -22.97
N LEU A 512 -4.10 -29.92 -22.74
CA LEU A 512 -4.49 -28.92 -23.69
C LEU A 512 -3.50 -29.02 -24.84
N GLN A 513 -3.94 -29.64 -25.95
CA GLN A 513 -3.20 -29.65 -27.19
C GLN A 513 -3.12 -28.20 -27.72
N ILE A 514 -2.05 -27.51 -27.32
CA ILE A 514 -1.68 -26.21 -27.87
C ILE A 514 -1.16 -26.47 -29.28
N ASN A 515 -2.08 -26.58 -30.24
CA ASN A 515 -1.72 -26.62 -31.64
C ASN A 515 -1.33 -25.22 -32.08
N GLU A 516 -0.03 -24.99 -32.19
CA GLU A 516 0.51 -23.70 -32.61
C GLU A 516 0.34 -23.53 -34.12
N VAL A 517 -0.73 -22.83 -34.50
CA VAL A 517 -0.93 -22.44 -35.89
C VAL A 517 -0.59 -20.96 -36.01
N THR A 518 0.37 -20.65 -36.88
CA THR A 518 0.73 -19.27 -37.21
C THR A 518 -0.39 -18.63 -38.03
N THR A 519 -0.83 -17.45 -37.60
CA THR A 519 -1.86 -16.68 -38.31
C THR A 519 -1.26 -15.41 -38.89
N ALA A 520 -1.82 -14.95 -40.01
CA ALA A 520 -1.47 -13.65 -40.60
C ALA A 520 -2.09 -12.46 -39.82
N ALA A 521 -2.61 -12.68 -38.62
CA ALA A 521 -3.25 -11.65 -37.79
C ALA A 521 -2.23 -10.95 -36.88
N ALA A 522 -2.48 -9.68 -36.53
CA ALA A 522 -1.58 -8.88 -35.69
C ALA A 522 -1.40 -9.42 -34.26
N VAL A 523 -2.41 -10.12 -33.74
CA VAL A 523 -2.44 -10.70 -32.39
C VAL A 523 -2.72 -12.20 -32.44
N GLY A 524 -2.25 -12.92 -31.44
CA GLY A 524 -2.63 -14.32 -31.25
C GLY A 524 -4.09 -14.47 -30.87
N ARG A 525 -4.61 -15.68 -30.96
CA ARG A 525 -6.01 -15.98 -30.61
C ARG A 525 -6.09 -17.23 -29.77
N LEU A 526 -6.83 -17.16 -28.67
CA LEU A 526 -7.20 -18.35 -27.91
C LEU A 526 -8.62 -18.79 -28.28
N VAL A 527 -8.73 -19.92 -28.96
CA VAL A 527 -10.00 -20.54 -29.31
C VAL A 527 -10.29 -21.64 -28.30
N VAL A 528 -11.28 -21.42 -27.45
CA VAL A 528 -11.72 -22.41 -26.46
C VAL A 528 -12.98 -23.09 -26.97
N THR A 529 -12.90 -24.39 -27.24
CA THR A 529 -14.05 -25.22 -27.63
C THR A 529 -14.67 -25.86 -26.40
N LYS A 530 -15.97 -25.66 -26.24
CA LYS A 530 -16.79 -26.21 -25.15
C LYS A 530 -17.57 -27.40 -25.69
N ARG A 531 -17.58 -28.53 -24.98
CA ARG A 531 -18.43 -29.69 -25.26
C ARG A 531 -19.11 -30.09 -23.96
N ASP A 532 -20.44 -30.13 -23.96
CA ASP A 532 -21.27 -30.55 -22.80
C ASP A 532 -20.89 -29.83 -21.49
N ASP A 533 -20.83 -28.50 -21.55
CA ASP A 533 -20.43 -27.61 -20.45
C ASP A 533 -18.99 -27.76 -19.89
N MET A 534 -18.20 -28.69 -20.41
CA MET A 534 -16.78 -28.86 -20.11
C MET A 534 -15.90 -28.33 -21.25
N PHE A 535 -14.75 -27.72 -20.93
CA PHE A 535 -13.80 -27.29 -21.95
C PHE A 535 -13.10 -28.53 -22.54
N SER A 536 -13.35 -28.83 -23.81
CA SER A 536 -12.85 -30.04 -24.46
C SER A 536 -11.43 -29.85 -25.01
N THR A 537 -11.14 -28.65 -25.52
CA THR A 537 -9.89 -28.29 -26.18
C THR A 537 -9.76 -26.77 -26.22
N ALA A 538 -8.54 -26.25 -26.10
CA ALA A 538 -8.23 -24.85 -26.37
C ALA A 538 -7.00 -24.79 -27.27
N MET A 539 -7.14 -24.10 -28.40
CA MET A 539 -6.09 -23.93 -29.39
C MET A 539 -5.53 -22.53 -29.29
N PHE A 540 -4.21 -22.44 -29.23
CA PHE A 540 -3.48 -21.19 -29.18
C PHE A 540 -2.90 -20.88 -30.56
N HIS A 541 -3.49 -19.90 -31.23
CA HIS A 541 -2.97 -19.40 -32.50
C HIS A 541 -1.96 -18.31 -32.23
N ARG A 542 -0.73 -18.46 -32.74
CA ARG A 542 0.29 -17.42 -32.63
C ARG A 542 -0.01 -16.31 -33.64
N GLY A 543 0.09 -15.07 -33.19
CA GLY A 543 0.00 -13.90 -34.06
C GLY A 543 1.28 -13.69 -34.86
N LEU A 544 1.23 -12.74 -35.80
CA LEU A 544 2.38 -12.34 -36.61
C LEU A 544 3.60 -12.04 -35.73
N ALA A 545 4.77 -12.56 -36.13
CA ALA A 545 6.06 -12.37 -35.45
C ALA A 545 6.08 -12.82 -33.97
N ASP A 546 5.35 -13.88 -33.63
CA ASP A 546 5.23 -14.40 -32.26
C ASP A 546 4.69 -13.33 -31.28
N SER A 547 3.59 -12.70 -31.69
CA SER A 547 2.98 -11.58 -30.98
C SER A 547 2.76 -11.92 -29.49
N PRO A 548 3.21 -11.05 -28.56
CA PRO A 548 3.04 -11.24 -27.11
C PRO A 548 1.59 -10.97 -26.66
N TRP A 549 0.68 -10.64 -27.57
CA TRP A 549 -0.72 -10.33 -27.30
C TRP A 549 -1.65 -11.40 -27.84
N VAL A 550 -2.71 -11.67 -27.08
CA VAL A 550 -3.70 -12.70 -27.34
C VAL A 550 -5.08 -12.13 -27.15
N ALA A 551 -5.95 -12.30 -28.14
CA ALA A 551 -7.37 -11.96 -28.06
C ALA A 551 -8.20 -13.14 -27.53
#